data_AF-A0A1V9JZD9-F1
#
_entry.id   AF-A0A1V9JZD9-F1
#
_cell.length_a   1.000
_cell.length_b   1.000
_cell.length_c   1.000
_cell.angle_alpha   90.00
_cell.angle_beta   90.00
_cell.angle_gamma   90.00
#
_symmetry.space_group_name_H-M   'P 1'
#
loop_
_entity.id
_entity.type
_entity.pdbx_description
1 polymer ?
#
loop_
_entity_poly.entity_id
_entity_poly.type
_entity_poly.pdbx_seq_one_letter_code
_entity_poly.pdbx_strand_id
1 'polypeptide(L)' 'MNIHFNIKHCSWNATIHQLNSDILTRHILSQINCNLDTLHLNFIYDEESSQGQILNADDKLIGHFNIID' A
#
# COMPACT_ATOMS: atom_id res chain seq x y z
N MET A 1 13.72 0.13 4.24
CA MET A 1 12.94 1.31 3.85
C MET A 1 11.64 1.29 4.63
N ASN A 2 11.24 2.41 5.23
CA ASN A 2 9.98 2.48 5.96
C ASN A 2 8.89 2.99 5.02
N ILE A 3 7.73 2.35 5.05
CA ILE A 3 6.54 2.74 4.29
C ILE A 3 5.46 3.08 5.29
N HIS A 4 4.78 4.20 5.05
CA HIS A 4 3.51 4.50 5.66
C HIS A 4 2.39 4.14 4.68
N PHE A 5 1.50 3.24 5.10
CA PHE A 5 0.28 2.89 4.36
C PHE A 5 -0.90 3.70 4.90
N ASN A 6 -1.78 4.15 4.01
CA ASN A 6 -3.05 4.77 4.33
C ASN A 6 -4.13 4.23 3.41
N ILE A 7 -4.97 3.32 3.92
CA ILE A 7 -6.05 2.66 3.17
C ILE A 7 -7.35 2.81 3.93
N LYS A 8 -8.33 3.51 3.32
CA LYS A 8 -9.62 3.85 3.94
C LYS A 8 -9.46 4.48 5.34
N HIS A 9 -9.79 3.74 6.41
CA HIS A 9 -9.71 4.18 7.81
C HIS A 9 -8.54 3.56 8.58
N CYS A 10 -7.59 2.97 7.87
CA CYS A 10 -6.49 2.22 8.43
C CYS A 10 -5.17 2.82 7.96
N SER A 11 -4.28 3.08 8.91
CA SER A 11 -2.92 3.51 8.60
C SER A 11 -1.93 2.78 9.48
N TRP A 12 -0.78 2.41 8.92
CA TRP A 12 0.29 1.76 9.66
C TRP A 12 1.63 1.96 8.96
N ASN A 13 2.70 1.81 9.72
CA ASN A 13 4.06 1.78 9.19
C ASN A 13 4.52 0.34 9.03
N ALA A 14 5.31 0.07 7.99
CA ALA A 14 5.99 -1.20 7.80
C ALA A 14 7.41 -0.97 7.29
N THR A 15 8.33 -1.83 7.71
CA THR A 15 9.68 -1.87 7.15
C THR A 15 9.72 -2.89 6.02
N ILE A 16 10.11 -2.45 4.83
CA ILE A 16 10.30 -3.30 3.65
C ILE A 16 11.75 -3.26 3.19
N HIS A 17 12.20 -4.37 2.61
CA HIS A 17 13.56 -4.49 2.06
C HIS A 17 13.65 -4.01 0.60
N GLN A 18 12.54 -4.06 -0.14
CA GLN A 18 12.47 -3.64 -1.54
C GLN A 18 11.08 -3.11 -1.87
N LEU A 19 11.00 -2.10 -2.73
CA LEU A 19 9.73 -1.60 -3.26
C LEU A 19 9.26 -2.52 -4.39
N ASN A 20 8.37 -3.46 -4.06
CA ASN A 20 7.81 -4.43 -4.99
C ASN A 20 6.33 -4.66 -4.65
N SER A 21 5.47 -4.75 -5.66
CA SER A 21 4.03 -5.01 -5.52
C SER A 21 3.71 -6.24 -4.65
N ASP A 22 4.47 -7.33 -4.76
CA ASP A 22 4.28 -8.55 -3.95
C ASP A 22 4.60 -8.32 -2.46
N ILE A 23 5.59 -7.47 -2.17
CA ILE A 23 5.94 -7.11 -0.80
C ILE A 23 4.86 -6.20 -0.22
N LEU A 24 4.46 -5.16 -0.96
CA LEU A 24 3.39 -4.24 -0.58
C LEU A 24 2.07 -4.99 -0.33
N THR A 25 1.69 -5.89 -1.24
CA THR A 25 0.50 -6.73 -1.13
C THR A 25 0.50 -7.55 0.15
N ARG A 26 1.61 -8.22 0.49
CA ARG A 26 1.71 -9.02 1.71
C ARG A 26 1.52 -8.17 2.97
N HIS A 27 2.14 -6.99 3.03
CA HIS A 27 1.95 -6.09 4.17
C HIS A 27 0.49 -5.65 4.31
N ILE A 28 -0.16 -5.31 3.21
CA ILE A 28 -1.56 -4.87 3.20
C ILE A 28 -2.51 -6.00 3.59
N LEU A 29 -2.42 -7.17 2.95
CA LEU A 29 -3.32 -8.29 3.22
C LEU A 29 -3.10 -8.95 4.58
N SER A 30 -1.91 -8.79 5.19
CA SER A 30 -1.64 -9.25 6.55
C SER A 30 -2.23 -8.36 7.64
N GLN A 31 -2.75 -7.18 7.29
CA GLN A 31 -3.17 -6.20 8.28
C GLN A 31 -4.56 -6.52 8.83
N ILE A 32 -4.59 -7.19 9.98
CA ILE A 32 -5.82 -7.73 10.62
C ILE A 32 -6.87 -6.63 10.90
N ASN A 33 -6.41 -5.41 11.18
CA ASN A 33 -7.29 -4.28 11.49
C ASN A 33 -7.79 -3.53 10.24
N CYS A 34 -7.37 -3.95 9.04
CA CYS A 34 -7.77 -3.34 7.78
C CYS A 34 -8.55 -4.37 6.95
N ASN A 35 -9.87 -4.32 7.04
CA ASN A 35 -10.72 -5.17 6.22
C ASN A 35 -10.80 -4.60 4.80
N LEU A 36 -10.31 -5.37 3.83
CA LEU A 36 -10.37 -5.03 2.42
C LEU A 36 -11.35 -5.96 1.71
N ASP A 37 -12.20 -5.34 0.89
CA ASP A 37 -13.19 -6.06 0.08
C ASP A 37 -12.55 -6.72 -1.16
N THR A 38 -11.22 -6.73 -1.25
CA THR A 38 -10.45 -7.25 -2.38
C THR A 38 -9.12 -7.85 -1.93
N LEU A 39 -8.67 -8.87 -2.66
CA LEU A 39 -7.33 -9.45 -2.57
C LEU A 39 -6.42 -9.01 -3.72
N HIS A 40 -6.98 -8.35 -4.74
CA HIS A 40 -6.26 -7.89 -5.90
C HIS A 40 -5.90 -6.42 -5.71
N LEU A 41 -4.60 -6.15 -5.69
CA LEU A 41 -4.05 -4.82 -5.45
C LEU A 41 -3.12 -4.44 -6.59
N ASN A 42 -3.40 -3.31 -7.22
CA ASN A 42 -2.53 -2.67 -8.20
C ASN A 42 -1.85 -1.45 -7.56
N PHE A 43 -0.62 -1.16 -8.01
CA PHE A 43 0.20 -0.09 -7.45
C PHE A 43 0.70 0.82 -8.57
N ILE A 44 0.57 2.13 -8.35
CA ILE A 44 1.24 3.16 -9.14
C ILE A 44 2.19 3.88 -8.20
N TYR A 45 3.42 4.14 -8.64
CA TYR A 45 4.42 4.79 -7.82
C TYR A 45 5.04 5.98 -8.58
N ASP A 46 5.14 7.10 -7.90
CA ASP A 46 5.81 8.30 -8.35
C ASP A 46 7.10 8.48 -7.55
N GLU A 47 8.24 8.33 -8.24
CA GLU A 47 9.57 8.45 -7.66
C GLU A 47 9.87 9.87 -7.16
N GLU A 48 9.34 10.91 -7.82
CA GLU A 48 9.64 12.30 -7.48
C GLU A 48 9.04 12.68 -6.12
N SER A 49 7.76 12.33 -5.91
CA SER A 49 7.08 12.58 -4.64
C SER A 49 7.29 11.50 -3.59
N SER A 50 7.89 10.36 -3.95
CA SER A 50 7.99 9.17 -3.10
C SER A 50 6.64 8.67 -2.58
N GLN A 51 5.59 8.85 -3.39
CA GLN A 51 4.22 8.43 -3.08
C GLN A 51 3.73 7.41 -4.09
N GLY A 52 2.83 6.55 -3.64
CA GLY A 52 2.15 5.60 -4.49
C GLY A 52 0.66 5.49 -4.19
N GLN A 53 -0.07 5.06 -5.20
CA GLN A 53 -1.50 4.80 -5.16
C GLN A 53 -1.73 3.29 -5.08
N ILE A 54 -2.80 2.92 -4.39
CA ILE A 54 -3.24 1.52 -4.23
C ILE A 54 -4.64 1.43 -4.84
N LEU A 55 -4.79 0.57 -5.83
CA LEU A 55 -6.04 0.35 -6.56
C LEU A 55 -6.55 -1.08 -6.37
N ASN A 56 -7.87 -1.29 -6.45
CA ASN A 56 -8.47 -2.62 -6.44
C ASN A 56 -8.52 -3.23 -7.86
N ALA A 57 -9.14 -4.41 -7.99
CA ALA A 57 -9.38 -5.09 -9.27
C ALA A 57 -10.18 -4.28 -10.32
N ASP A 58 -10.93 -3.27 -9.89
CA ASP A 58 -11.73 -2.41 -10.76
C ASP A 58 -10.99 -1.10 -11.10
N ASP A 59 -9.68 -1.03 -10.84
CA ASP A 59 -8.84 0.16 -10.94
C ASP A 59 -9.37 1.36 -10.11
N LYS A 60 -10.13 1.06 -9.05
CA LYS A 60 -10.61 2.08 -8.11
C LYS A 60 -9.55 2.33 -7.05
N LEU A 61 -9.20 3.61 -6.86
CA LEU A 61 -8.34 4.05 -5.77
C LEU A 61 -8.94 3.68 -4.40
N ILE A 62 -8.18 2.95 -3.58
CA ILE A 62 -8.57 2.54 -2.23
C ILE A 62 -7.63 3.07 -1.14
N GLY A 63 -6.46 3.56 -1.52
CA GLY A 63 -5.50 4.13 -0.57
C GLY A 63 -4.22 4.60 -1.23
N HIS A 64 -3.28 5.00 -0.38
CA HIS A 64 -1.96 5.48 -0.75
C HIS A 64 -0.89 4.82 0.13
N PHE A 65 0.35 4.84 -0.36
CA PHE A 65 1.51 4.59 0.46
C PHE A 65 2.57 5.65 0.18
N ASN A 66 3.43 5.92 1.14
CA ASN A 66 4.55 6.82 0.95
C ASN A 66 5.80 6.26 1.64
N ILE A 67 6.95 6.44 1.01
CA ILE A 67 8.23 6.15 1.65
C ILE A 67 8.45 7.23 2.71
N ILE A 68 8.83 6.79 3.90
CA ILE A 68 9.23 7.66 5.01
C ILE A 68 10.64 7.26 5.46
N ASP A 69 11.40 8.24 5.92
CA ASP A 69 12.71 8.03 6.54
C ASP A 69 12.57 7.35 7.91
#